data_AF-A0AAV6Z143-F1
#
_entry.id   AF-A0AAV6Z143-F1
#
_cell.length_a   1.000
_cell.length_b   1.000
_cell.length_c   1.000
_cell.angle_alpha   90.00
_cell.angle_beta   90.00
_cell.angle_gamma   90.00
#
_symmetry.space_group_name_H-M   'P 1'
#
loop_
_entity.id
_entity.type
_entity.pdbx_description
1 polymer ?
#
loop_
_entity_poly.entity_id
_entity_poly.type
_entity_poly.pdbx_seq_one_letter_code
_entity_poly.pdbx_strand_id
1 'polypeptide(L)'
;MLSAAAKYDTPQGGFSFENCLRNSALEANGEGLGMKPPKARKTGTTIAGIIFKDGVVLGADRRATDDMVVADKNCAKIHYLSKQIYCCGAGVAADAENVTQVLSSNLELHALSTGRPPRVCTATRMLKQHLFRYQGHIGASIIIGGVDAHGPHLTSVHPHGSTDTILYTAL
;
A
#
# COMPACT_ATOMS: atom_id res chain seq x y z
N MET A 1 13.65 -23.88 18.34
CA MET A 1 14.83 -23.12 17.90
C MET A 1 14.39 -22.11 16.83
N LEU A 2 13.88 -20.96 17.25
CA LEU A 2 13.55 -19.86 16.35
C LEU A 2 14.76 -18.93 16.29
N SER A 3 15.29 -18.77 15.08
CA SER A 3 16.45 -17.94 14.75
C SER A 3 16.26 -16.51 15.26
N ALA A 4 17.28 -16.00 15.95
CA ALA A 4 17.36 -14.62 16.39
C ALA A 4 17.18 -13.67 15.19
N ALA A 5 16.19 -12.79 15.28
CA ALA A 5 16.10 -11.65 14.37
C ALA A 5 17.42 -10.86 14.46
N ALA A 6 18.06 -10.63 13.31
CA ALA A 6 19.27 -9.83 13.24
C ALA A 6 18.99 -8.46 13.87
N LYS A 7 19.71 -8.14 14.95
CA LYS A 7 19.67 -6.82 15.57
C LYS A 7 20.24 -5.84 14.55
N TYR A 8 19.38 -5.07 13.89
CA TYR A 8 19.80 -3.90 13.15
C TYR A 8 20.25 -2.85 14.17
N ASP A 9 21.55 -2.58 14.22
CA ASP A 9 22.08 -1.44 14.97
C ASP A 9 21.54 -0.16 14.33
N THR A 10 20.74 0.59 15.07
CA THR A 10 20.19 1.86 14.58
C THR A 10 21.26 2.94 14.78
N PRO A 11 21.63 3.70 13.74
CA PRO A 11 22.57 4.80 13.91
C PRO A 11 22.02 5.81 14.92
N GLN A 12 22.93 6.47 15.65
CA GLN A 12 22.63 7.30 16.82
C GLN A 12 21.78 8.56 16.51
N GLY A 13 21.47 8.82 15.24
CA GLY A 13 20.41 9.73 14.81
C GLY A 13 19.40 8.95 13.96
N GLY A 14 18.10 9.17 14.16
CA GLY A 14 17.00 8.38 13.57
C GLY A 14 16.87 8.39 12.04
N PHE A 15 17.90 8.82 11.31
CA PHE A 15 18.00 8.77 9.85
C PHE A 15 19.24 7.97 9.43
N SER A 16 19.03 6.87 8.71
CA SER A 16 20.10 6.11 8.05
C SER A 16 20.13 6.45 6.56
N PHE A 17 21.29 6.93 6.09
CA PHE A 17 21.52 7.31 4.69
C PHE A 17 22.42 6.32 3.93
N GLU A 18 22.72 5.16 4.52
CA GLU A 18 23.59 4.14 3.90
C GLU A 18 23.09 3.71 2.52
N ASN A 19 21.76 3.59 2.38
CA ASN A 19 21.13 3.29 1.11
C ASN A 19 21.30 4.41 0.07
N CYS A 20 21.35 5.67 0.50
CA CYS A 20 21.60 6.80 -0.40
C CYS A 20 23.02 6.75 -0.95
N LEU A 21 24.02 6.54 -0.08
CA LEU A 21 25.42 6.43 -0.47
C LEU A 21 25.67 5.24 -1.41
N ARG A 22 25.08 4.07 -1.10
CA ARG A 22 25.12 2.89 -1.96
C ARG A 22 24.51 3.16 -3.33
N ASN A 23 23.33 3.77 -3.37
CA ASN A 23 22.65 4.08 -4.63
C ASN A 23 23.47 5.07 -5.47
N SER A 24 24.04 6.12 -4.87
CA SER A 24 24.92 7.06 -5.59
C SER A 24 26.16 6.38 -6.16
N ALA A 25 26.79 5.44 -5.44
CA ALA A 25 27.92 4.67 -5.94
C ALA A 25 27.52 3.73 -7.10
N LEU A 26 26.33 3.12 -7.03
CA LEU A 26 25.79 2.29 -8.11
C LEU A 26 25.42 3.10 -9.34
N GLU A 27 24.93 4.33 -9.18
CA GLU A 27 24.65 5.24 -10.30
C GLU A 27 25.95 5.70 -10.97
N ALA A 28 26.98 6.06 -10.19
CA ALA A 28 28.28 6.49 -10.71
C ALA A 28 29.03 5.36 -11.44
N ASN A 29 28.96 4.13 -10.93
CA ASN A 29 29.67 2.97 -11.50
C ASN A 29 28.82 2.16 -12.51
N GLY A 30 27.50 2.34 -12.50
CA GLY A 30 26.53 1.54 -13.26
C GLY A 30 26.48 1.87 -14.76
N GLU A 31 26.84 3.10 -15.16
CA GLU A 31 26.88 3.50 -16.57
C GLU A 31 27.89 2.68 -17.39
N GLY A 32 29.02 2.28 -16.79
CA GLY A 32 30.02 1.39 -17.43
C GLY A 32 29.61 -0.09 -17.51
N LEU A 33 28.61 -0.51 -16.72
CA LEU A 33 28.08 -1.88 -16.64
C LEU A 33 26.73 -2.05 -17.35
N GLY A 34 26.22 -1.00 -18.01
CA GLY A 34 24.91 -1.00 -18.67
C GLY A 34 23.71 -1.05 -17.72
N MET A 35 23.93 -0.82 -16.41
CA MET A 35 22.88 -0.86 -15.40
C MET A 35 22.30 0.55 -15.19
N LYS A 36 21.02 0.74 -15.53
CA LYS A 36 20.29 1.98 -15.25
C LYS A 36 19.53 1.83 -13.93
N PRO A 37 19.51 2.87 -13.06
CA PRO A 37 18.67 2.85 -11.87
C PRO A 37 17.20 2.69 -12.27
N PRO A 38 16.41 1.92 -11.50
CA PRO A 38 14.98 1.78 -11.77
C PRO A 38 14.31 3.15 -11.70
N LYS A 39 13.65 3.57 -12.78
CA LYS A 39 12.88 4.81 -12.78
C LYS A 39 11.71 4.66 -11.80
N ALA A 40 11.68 5.50 -10.77
CA ALA A 40 10.52 5.60 -9.89
C ALA A 40 9.30 6.02 -10.72
N ARG A 41 8.25 5.19 -10.72
CA ARG A 41 6.99 5.52 -11.38
C ARG A 41 6.30 6.62 -10.55
N LYS A 42 6.34 7.87 -11.03
CA LYS A 42 5.62 8.98 -10.41
C LYS A 42 4.13 8.81 -10.70
N THR A 43 3.37 8.40 -9.70
CA THR A 43 1.90 8.28 -9.74
C THR A 43 1.20 9.59 -9.37
N GLY A 44 1.96 10.64 -9.02
CA GLY A 44 1.45 11.96 -8.66
C GLY A 44 0.71 12.02 -7.31
N THR A 45 0.49 10.85 -6.70
CA THR A 45 -0.29 10.58 -5.50
C THR A 45 0.63 10.11 -4.39
N THR A 46 0.33 10.48 -3.15
CA THR A 46 1.02 9.97 -1.96
C THR A 46 -0.01 9.49 -0.95
N ILE A 47 0.08 8.21 -0.61
CA ILE A 47 -0.73 7.60 0.44
C ILE A 47 0.19 7.00 1.50
N ALA A 48 -0.23 7.06 2.76
CA ALA A 48 0.53 6.53 3.89
C ALA A 48 -0.40 5.95 4.94
N GLY A 49 0.13 4.99 5.70
CA GLY A 49 -0.56 4.44 6.86
C GLY A 49 0.41 4.15 7.99
N ILE A 50 -0.09 4.22 9.22
CA ILE A 50 0.67 3.86 10.43
C ILE A 50 -0.26 3.22 11.46
N ILE A 51 0.25 2.18 12.13
CA ILE A 51 -0.36 1.57 13.30
C ILE A 51 0.06 2.34 14.55
N PHE A 52 -0.91 2.67 15.40
CA PHE A 52 -0.67 3.18 16.75
C PHE A 52 -1.30 2.24 17.78
N LYS A 53 -1.16 2.56 19.08
CA LYS A 53 -1.53 1.68 20.18
C LYS A 53 -2.93 1.04 20.04
N ASP A 54 -3.93 1.85 19.66
CA ASP A 54 -5.34 1.44 19.69
C ASP A 54 -5.99 1.46 18.30
N GLY A 55 -5.21 1.57 17.22
CA GLY A 55 -5.78 1.69 15.89
C GLY A 55 -4.80 1.91 14.75
N VAL A 56 -5.35 2.37 13.63
CA VAL A 56 -4.61 2.68 12.39
C VAL A 56 -4.99 4.07 11.93
N VAL A 57 -3.99 4.84 11.47
CA VAL A 57 -4.20 6.10 10.77
C VAL A 57 -3.85 5.90 9.30
N LEU A 58 -4.74 6.36 8.42
CA LEU A 58 -4.53 6.40 6.98
C LEU A 58 -4.55 7.85 6.52
N GLY A 59 -3.59 8.22 5.67
CA GLY A 59 -3.45 9.56 5.12
C GLY A 59 -3.26 9.50 3.60
N ALA A 60 -3.87 10.45 2.90
CA ALA A 60 -3.74 10.58 1.46
C ALA A 60 -3.79 12.07 1.06
N ASP A 61 -3.05 12.43 0.02
CA ASP A 61 -3.21 13.75 -0.61
C ASP A 61 -4.48 13.82 -1.47
N ARG A 62 -4.97 15.02 -1.79
CA ARG A 62 -6.20 15.23 -2.56
C ARG A 62 -6.01 15.63 -4.03
N ARG A 63 -4.76 15.78 -4.47
CA ARG A 63 -4.46 16.18 -5.85
C ARG A 63 -4.57 14.97 -6.78
N ALA A 64 -5.32 15.08 -7.86
CA ALA A 64 -5.30 14.16 -8.99
C ALA A 64 -4.75 14.89 -10.21
N THR A 65 -3.79 14.26 -10.89
CA THR A 65 -3.14 14.80 -12.08
C THR A 65 -3.42 13.90 -13.27
N ASP A 66 -3.75 14.50 -14.40
CA ASP A 66 -3.69 13.84 -15.70
C ASP A 66 -2.39 14.29 -16.38
N ASP A 67 -1.39 13.41 -16.34
CA ASP A 67 -0.01 13.69 -16.70
C ASP A 67 0.54 14.94 -16.00
N MET A 68 0.71 16.05 -16.73
CA MET A 68 1.28 17.30 -16.21
C MET A 68 0.23 18.31 -15.72
N VAL A 69 -1.06 18.02 -15.86
CA VAL A 69 -2.16 18.93 -15.53
C VAL A 69 -2.89 18.43 -14.28
N VAL A 70 -3.18 19.33 -13.34
CA VAL A 70 -4.04 19.00 -12.18
C VAL A 70 -5.49 18.92 -12.65
N ALA A 71 -6.00 17.70 -12.78
CA ALA A 71 -7.37 17.43 -13.18
C ALA A 71 -8.37 17.72 -12.05
N ASP A 72 -8.01 17.36 -10.81
CA ASP A 72 -8.82 17.64 -9.63
C ASP A 72 -7.93 17.97 -8.42
N LYS A 73 -8.33 18.98 -7.65
CA LYS A 73 -7.65 19.41 -6.42
C LYS A 73 -8.21 18.74 -5.17
N ASN A 74 -9.40 18.14 -5.25
CA ASN A 74 -10.18 17.63 -4.13
C ASN A 74 -10.62 16.17 -4.33
N CYS A 75 -9.79 15.35 -4.99
CA CYS A 75 -10.06 13.95 -5.22
C CYS A 75 -9.94 13.14 -3.91
N ALA A 76 -10.94 12.29 -3.62
CA ALA A 76 -10.92 11.40 -2.48
C ALA A 76 -10.23 10.07 -2.84
N LYS A 77 -9.16 9.75 -2.11
CA LYS A 77 -8.37 8.52 -2.30
C LYS A 77 -8.51 7.50 -1.18
N ILE A 78 -9.26 7.87 -0.13
CA ILE A 78 -9.57 7.00 0.99
C ILE A 78 -10.97 6.43 0.71
N HIS A 79 -11.04 5.12 0.53
CA HIS A 79 -12.26 4.40 0.19
C HIS A 79 -12.73 3.55 1.37
N TYR A 80 -14.04 3.49 1.53
CA TYR A 80 -14.71 2.63 2.50
C TYR A 80 -14.71 1.18 2.00
N LEU A 81 -14.41 0.22 2.88
CA LEU A 81 -14.55 -1.21 2.59
C LEU A 81 -15.54 -1.89 3.55
N SER A 82 -15.47 -1.56 4.84
CA SER A 82 -16.41 -2.00 5.85
C SER A 82 -16.35 -1.06 7.06
N LYS A 83 -17.28 -1.22 8.02
CA LYS A 83 -17.35 -0.37 9.23
C LYS A 83 -16.02 -0.21 9.98
N GLN A 84 -15.15 -1.22 9.92
CA GLN A 84 -13.87 -1.26 10.64
C GLN A 84 -12.63 -1.30 9.73
N ILE A 85 -12.83 -1.18 8.40
CA ILE A 85 -11.76 -1.29 7.40
C ILE A 85 -11.92 -0.22 6.33
N TYR A 86 -10.86 0.56 6.13
CA TYR A 86 -10.71 1.53 5.04
C TYR A 86 -9.49 1.18 4.20
N CYS A 87 -9.41 1.74 3.01
CA CYS A 87 -8.22 1.63 2.19
C CYS A 87 -7.86 2.94 1.49
N CYS A 88 -6.61 3.06 1.08
CA CYS A 88 -6.12 4.18 0.26
C CYS A 88 -5.68 3.66 -1.10
N GLY A 89 -6.11 4.32 -2.16
CA GLY A 89 -5.75 4.00 -3.54
C GLY A 89 -4.66 4.89 -4.11
N ALA A 90 -3.70 4.28 -4.81
CA ALA A 90 -2.68 4.94 -5.62
C ALA A 90 -2.50 4.21 -6.95
N GLY A 91 -1.79 4.83 -7.89
CA GLY A 91 -1.61 4.29 -9.24
C GLY A 91 -2.68 4.79 -10.21
N VAL A 92 -3.20 3.90 -11.05
CA VAL A 92 -4.27 4.26 -12.01
C VAL A 92 -5.57 4.47 -11.24
N ALA A 93 -6.12 5.68 -11.28
CA ALA A 93 -7.26 6.07 -10.46
C ALA A 93 -8.50 5.19 -10.70
N ALA A 94 -8.85 4.94 -11.97
CA ALA A 94 -9.99 4.11 -12.34
C ALA A 94 -9.85 2.65 -11.87
N ASP A 95 -8.64 2.10 -11.93
CA ASP A 95 -8.36 0.74 -11.45
C ASP A 95 -8.53 0.66 -9.93
N ALA A 96 -8.00 1.62 -9.18
CA ALA A 96 -8.12 1.67 -7.74
C ALA A 96 -9.59 1.79 -7.31
N GLU A 97 -10.36 2.65 -7.96
CA GLU A 97 -11.79 2.83 -7.67
C GLU A 97 -12.60 1.55 -7.95
N ASN A 98 -12.45 0.96 -9.14
CA ASN A 98 -13.18 -0.26 -9.50
C ASN A 98 -12.83 -1.43 -8.57
N VAL A 99 -11.54 -1.64 -8.29
CA VAL A 99 -11.10 -2.75 -7.44
C VAL A 99 -11.60 -2.58 -6.01
N THR A 100 -11.60 -1.36 -5.47
CA THR A 100 -12.08 -1.10 -4.11
C THR A 100 -13.59 -1.26 -4.00
N GLN A 101 -14.36 -0.84 -5.00
CA GLN A 101 -15.81 -1.09 -5.06
C GLN A 101 -16.14 -2.57 -5.10
N VAL A 102 -15.49 -3.34 -5.98
CA VAL A 102 -15.66 -4.80 -6.06
C VAL A 102 -15.28 -5.48 -4.74
N LEU A 103 -14.19 -5.04 -4.11
CA LEU A 103 -13.75 -5.57 -2.82
C LEU A 103 -14.76 -5.27 -1.71
N SER A 104 -15.26 -4.03 -1.63
CA SER A 104 -16.27 -3.61 -0.64
C SER A 104 -17.54 -4.46 -0.75
N SER A 105 -18.06 -4.65 -1.97
CA SER A 105 -19.26 -5.45 -2.20
C SER A 105 -19.07 -6.92 -1.78
N ASN A 106 -17.90 -7.51 -2.09
CA ASN A 106 -17.60 -8.88 -1.69
C ASN A 106 -17.43 -9.03 -0.17
N LEU A 107 -16.87 -8.03 0.51
CA LEU A 107 -16.76 -8.00 1.96
C LEU A 107 -18.12 -7.87 2.63
N GLU A 108 -19.03 -7.07 2.07
CA GLU A 108 -20.40 -6.94 2.55
C GLU A 108 -21.17 -8.26 2.41
N LEU A 109 -21.10 -8.90 1.24
CA LEU A 109 -21.68 -10.23 1.02
C LEU A 109 -21.12 -11.26 1.99
N HIS A 110 -19.80 -11.24 2.24
CA HIS A 110 -19.16 -12.12 3.21
C HIS A 110 -19.65 -11.87 4.64
N ALA A 111 -19.81 -10.60 5.03
CA ALA A 111 -20.31 -10.23 6.35
C ALA A 111 -21.77 -10.66 6.55
N LEU A 112 -22.62 -10.46 5.55
CA LEU A 112 -24.02 -10.91 5.56
C LEU A 112 -24.13 -12.43 5.64
N SER A 113 -23.31 -13.15 4.87
CA SER A 113 -23.31 -14.61 4.86
C SER A 113 -22.83 -15.22 6.17
N THR A 114 -21.80 -14.63 6.79
CA THR A 114 -21.20 -15.13 8.03
C THR A 114 -21.87 -14.60 9.30
N GLY A 115 -22.67 -13.54 9.20
CA GLY A 115 -23.24 -12.82 10.33
C GLY A 115 -22.18 -12.16 11.24
N ARG A 116 -20.96 -11.95 10.74
CA ARG A 116 -19.82 -11.44 11.52
C ARG A 116 -19.09 -10.33 10.77
N PRO A 117 -18.47 -9.37 11.49
CA PRO A 117 -17.70 -8.33 10.85
C PRO A 117 -16.46 -8.93 10.14
N PRO A 118 -16.12 -8.47 8.92
CA PRO A 118 -15.03 -9.03 8.15
C PRO A 118 -13.66 -8.67 8.75
N ARG A 119 -12.68 -9.57 8.61
CA ARG A 119 -11.30 -9.35 9.07
C ARG A 119 -10.46 -8.63 8.03
N VAL A 120 -9.40 -7.93 8.46
CA VAL A 120 -8.49 -7.23 7.55
C VAL A 120 -7.77 -8.23 6.63
N CYS A 121 -7.40 -9.39 7.16
CA CYS A 121 -6.76 -10.45 6.38
C CYS A 121 -7.64 -10.99 5.24
N THR A 122 -8.97 -11.01 5.42
CA THR A 122 -9.93 -11.40 4.38
C THR A 122 -9.90 -10.42 3.22
N ALA A 123 -9.96 -9.11 3.52
CA ALA A 123 -9.89 -8.05 2.52
C ALA A 123 -8.58 -8.12 1.72
N THR A 124 -7.44 -8.21 2.43
CA THR A 124 -6.12 -8.36 1.81
C THR A 124 -6.03 -9.60 0.93
N ARG A 125 -6.60 -10.74 1.35
CA ARG A 125 -6.57 -11.98 0.57
C ARG A 125 -7.38 -11.87 -0.72
N MET A 126 -8.59 -11.34 -0.64
CA MET A 126 -9.45 -11.11 -1.82
C MET A 126 -8.75 -10.17 -2.80
N LEU A 127 -8.18 -9.06 -2.32
CA LEU A 127 -7.49 -8.10 -3.15
C LEU A 127 -6.27 -8.69 -3.86
N LYS A 128 -5.38 -9.36 -3.12
CA LYS A 128 -4.16 -9.90 -3.72
C LYS A 128 -4.43 -11.00 -4.75
N GLN A 129 -5.43 -11.84 -4.52
CA GLN A 129 -5.85 -12.85 -5.50
C GLN A 129 -6.44 -12.20 -6.74
N HIS A 130 -7.24 -11.14 -6.57
CA HIS A 130 -7.80 -10.38 -7.67
C HIS A 130 -6.69 -9.76 -8.53
N LEU A 131 -5.78 -9.00 -7.94
CA LEU A 131 -4.68 -8.36 -8.67
C LEU A 131 -3.73 -9.35 -9.33
N PHE A 132 -3.38 -10.44 -8.63
CA PHE A 132 -2.50 -11.48 -9.18
C PHE A 132 -3.13 -12.20 -10.39
N ARG A 133 -4.45 -12.39 -10.41
CA ARG A 133 -5.16 -12.98 -11.56
C ARG A 133 -4.96 -12.15 -12.83
N TYR A 134 -4.84 -10.84 -12.70
CA TYR A 134 -4.59 -9.93 -13.82
C TYR A 134 -3.09 -9.66 -14.07
N GLN A 135 -2.19 -10.38 -13.39
CA GLN A 135 -0.74 -10.36 -13.64
C GLN A 135 -0.11 -8.95 -13.71
N GLY A 136 -0.65 -8.00 -12.93
CA GLY A 136 -0.16 -6.62 -12.90
C GLY A 136 -0.71 -5.67 -13.98
N HIS A 137 -1.66 -6.11 -14.81
CA HIS A 137 -2.34 -5.24 -15.78
C HIS A 137 -3.27 -4.23 -15.10
N ILE A 138 -3.78 -4.54 -13.90
CA ILE A 138 -4.50 -3.60 -13.06
C ILE A 138 -3.47 -2.78 -12.28
N GLY A 139 -3.34 -1.50 -12.60
CA GLY A 139 -2.31 -0.58 -12.10
C GLY A 139 -2.61 0.03 -10.74
N ALA A 140 -3.32 -0.69 -9.86
CA ALA A 140 -3.74 -0.20 -8.54
C ALA A 140 -2.76 -0.63 -7.44
N SER A 141 -2.30 0.34 -6.65
CA SER A 141 -1.53 0.13 -5.43
C SER A 141 -2.37 0.55 -4.23
N ILE A 142 -2.61 -0.36 -3.29
CA ILE A 142 -3.60 -0.15 -2.23
C ILE A 142 -2.97 -0.33 -0.86
N ILE A 143 -3.22 0.59 0.07
CA ILE A 143 -2.98 0.38 1.49
C ILE A 143 -4.31 0.02 2.13
N ILE A 144 -4.41 -1.13 2.80
CA ILE A 144 -5.57 -1.52 3.59
C ILE A 144 -5.23 -1.32 5.07
N GLY A 145 -6.08 -0.59 5.79
CA GLY A 145 -5.97 -0.37 7.22
C GLY A 145 -7.30 -0.64 7.91
N GLY A 146 -7.25 -1.34 9.04
CA GLY A 146 -8.44 -1.59 9.83
C GLY A 146 -8.12 -2.16 11.20
N VAL A 147 -9.15 -2.25 12.02
CA VAL A 147 -9.08 -2.88 13.35
C VAL A 147 -10.07 -4.02 13.36
N ASP A 148 -9.61 -5.22 13.67
CA ASP A 148 -10.46 -6.39 13.85
C ASP A 148 -10.29 -6.99 15.26
N ALA A 149 -10.89 -8.16 15.49
CA ALA A 149 -10.85 -8.83 16.80
C ALA A 149 -9.44 -9.18 17.30
N HIS A 150 -8.42 -9.18 16.43
CA HIS A 150 -7.02 -9.43 16.78
C HIS A 150 -6.20 -8.13 16.92
N GLY A 151 -6.81 -6.97 16.70
CA GLY A 151 -6.18 -5.66 16.86
C GLY A 151 -6.03 -4.88 15.55
N PRO A 152 -5.17 -3.85 15.54
CA PRO A 152 -4.92 -3.02 14.37
C PRO A 152 -4.02 -3.74 13.36
N HIS A 153 -4.41 -3.67 12.09
CA HIS A 153 -3.66 -4.26 10.99
C HIS A 153 -3.53 -3.26 9.84
N LEU A 154 -2.32 -3.21 9.27
CA LEU A 154 -1.99 -2.39 8.11
C LEU A 154 -1.24 -3.26 7.10
N THR A 155 -1.68 -3.22 5.85
CA THR A 155 -1.08 -4.01 4.76
C THR A 155 -1.01 -3.19 3.48
N SER A 156 0.16 -3.13 2.85
CA SER A 156 0.30 -2.63 1.48
C SER A 156 0.14 -3.77 0.49
N VAL A 157 -0.55 -3.51 -0.61
CA VAL A 157 -0.75 -4.44 -1.73
C VAL A 157 -0.31 -3.76 -3.03
N HIS A 158 0.66 -4.37 -3.70
CA HIS A 158 1.19 -3.86 -4.96
C HIS A 158 0.41 -4.39 -6.16
N PRO A 159 0.49 -3.75 -7.35
CA PRO A 159 -0.28 -4.12 -8.54
C PRO A 159 -0.14 -5.57 -8.99
N HIS A 160 1.02 -6.19 -8.73
CA HIS A 160 1.27 -7.60 -9.06
C HIS A 160 0.81 -8.58 -7.97
N GLY A 161 0.13 -8.11 -6.93
CA GLY A 161 -0.44 -8.93 -5.86
C GLY A 161 0.53 -9.31 -4.73
N SER A 162 1.74 -8.75 -4.64
CA SER A 162 2.53 -8.88 -3.40
C SER A 162 1.89 -8.08 -2.28
N THR A 163 2.12 -8.54 -1.06
CA THR A 163 1.54 -7.95 0.14
C THR A 163 2.55 -7.90 1.26
N ASP A 164 2.66 -6.76 1.93
CA ASP A 164 3.53 -6.56 3.08
C ASP A 164 2.71 -6.07 4.28
N THR A 165 2.74 -6.82 5.37
CA THR A 165 2.11 -6.42 6.64
C THR A 165 3.17 -5.78 7.52
N ILE A 166 3.03 -4.48 7.75
CA ILE A 166 4.06 -3.64 8.37
C ILE A 166 3.44 -2.56 9.26
N LEU A 167 4.22 -2.01 10.19
CA LEU A 167 3.76 -1.01 11.17
C LEU A 167 3.46 0.35 10.53
N TYR A 168 4.18 0.71 9.48
CA TYR A 168 3.98 1.92 8.71
C TYR A 168 4.36 1.67 7.26
N THR A 169 3.71 2.36 6.32
CA THR A 169 4.00 2.24 4.90
C THR A 169 3.59 3.50 4.15
N ALA A 170 4.19 3.72 2.99
CA ALA A 170 3.80 4.74 2.04
C ALA A 170 3.94 4.21 0.60
N LEU A 171 3.01 4.59 -0.27
CA LEU A 171 2.98 4.24 -1.69
C LEU A 171 2.79 5.48 -2.57
#